data_AF-A0A8X7YXX7-F1
#
_entry.id   AF-A0A8X7YXX7-F1
#
_cell.length_a   1.000
_cell.length_b   1.000
_cell.length_c   1.000
_cell.angle_alpha   90.00
_cell.angle_beta   90.00
_cell.angle_gamma   90.00
#
_symmetry.space_group_name_H-M   'P 1'
#
loop_
_entity.id
_entity.type
_entity.pdbx_description
1 polymer ?
#
loop_
_entity_poly.entity_id
_entity_poly.type
_entity_poly.pdbx_seq_one_letter_code
_entity_poly.pdbx_strand_id
1 'polypeptide(L)'
;MTQVAVSVKVVLREMEELKPVSSNQTEEASNDDASHAETRLGDNDSLSDDLGNDLSPEEMKVAQSAIGVVSETVVVMKELIRTITGLLKQEKPEDSSNFVDTLEKLLKLCQEIGVQIDELGACLYPPQEFPAMKAALEIDKVQTEMESLKSSSEAVFQACNGLESSLKQMEATLGCCSTSDIEFIMQNVALSC
;
A
#
# COMPACT_ATOMS: atom_id res chain seq x y z
N MET A 1 19.49 -1.85 4.78
CA MET A 1 18.75 -1.69 3.50
C MET A 1 18.09 -2.99 3.04
N THR A 2 18.82 -4.09 2.81
CA THR A 2 18.21 -5.35 2.36
C THR A 2 17.08 -5.85 3.27
N GLN A 3 17.26 -5.78 4.58
CA GLN A 3 16.21 -6.14 5.54
C GLN A 3 14.94 -5.29 5.38
N VAL A 4 15.10 -3.97 5.20
CA VAL A 4 13.97 -3.06 4.95
C VAL A 4 13.30 -3.42 3.61
N ALA A 5 14.07 -3.71 2.56
CA ALA A 5 13.48 -4.12 1.28
C ALA A 5 12.69 -5.44 1.40
N VAL A 6 13.14 -6.36 2.27
CA VAL A 6 12.40 -7.58 2.57
C VAL A 6 11.11 -7.27 3.34
N SER A 7 11.13 -6.37 4.35
CA SER A 7 9.91 -6.01 5.08
C SER A 7 8.88 -5.33 4.19
N VAL A 8 9.29 -4.36 3.37
CA VAL A 8 8.41 -3.69 2.38
C VAL A 8 7.79 -4.70 1.41
N LYS A 9 8.56 -5.71 0.97
CA LYS A 9 8.02 -6.80 0.13
C LYS A 9 7.01 -7.69 0.84
N VAL A 10 7.16 -7.89 2.15
CA VAL A 10 6.20 -8.66 2.95
C VAL A 10 4.88 -7.89 3.05
N VAL A 11 4.94 -6.59 3.36
CA VAL A 11 3.77 -5.70 3.38
C VAL A 11 3.07 -5.69 2.02
N LEU A 12 3.84 -5.58 0.93
CA LEU A 12 3.26 -5.64 -0.43
C LEU A 12 2.48 -6.94 -0.67
N ARG A 13 3.04 -8.09 -0.28
CA ARG A 13 2.36 -9.38 -0.42
C ARG A 13 1.05 -9.40 0.38
N GLU A 14 1.08 -8.91 1.61
CA GLU A 14 -0.10 -8.84 2.47
C GLU A 14 -1.19 -7.92 1.90
N MET A 15 -0.78 -6.80 1.29
CA MET A 15 -1.71 -5.90 0.59
C MET A 15 -2.30 -6.53 -0.68
N GLU A 16 -1.54 -7.34 -1.40
CA GLU A 16 -2.03 -8.09 -2.58
C GLU A 16 -3.06 -9.18 -2.21
N GLU A 17 -3.15 -9.56 -0.93
CA GLU A 17 -4.13 -10.53 -0.42
C GLU A 17 -5.48 -9.87 -0.05
N LEU A 18 -5.59 -8.53 -0.09
CA LEU A 18 -6.84 -7.80 0.16
C LEU A 18 -7.93 -8.16 -0.86
N LYS A 19 -9.15 -8.37 -0.36
CA LYS A 19 -10.30 -8.80 -1.16
C LYS A 19 -11.38 -7.72 -1.25
N PRO A 20 -12.09 -7.60 -2.38
CA PRO A 20 -13.30 -6.80 -2.46
C PRO A 20 -14.47 -7.50 -1.75
N VAL A 21 -15.44 -6.72 -1.29
CA VAL A 21 -16.74 -7.22 -0.82
C VAL A 21 -17.32 -8.21 -1.81
N SER A 22 -17.48 -9.44 -1.34
CA SER A 22 -18.20 -10.48 -2.07
C SER A 22 -19.64 -10.01 -2.29
N SER A 23 -20.04 -9.81 -3.56
CA SER A 23 -21.41 -9.46 -3.96
C SER A 23 -22.45 -10.57 -3.66
N ASN A 24 -22.06 -11.69 -3.05
CA ASN A 24 -22.93 -12.85 -2.88
C ASN A 24 -23.71 -12.82 -1.56
N GLN A 25 -24.61 -11.84 -1.41
CA GLN A 25 -25.72 -11.94 -0.47
C GLN A 25 -26.99 -11.31 -1.06
N THR A 26 -27.47 -11.83 -2.17
CA THR A 26 -28.88 -11.68 -2.57
C THR A 26 -29.24 -12.84 -3.48
N GLU A 27 -29.78 -13.93 -2.94
CA GLU A 27 -30.86 -14.76 -3.51
C GLU A 27 -31.36 -15.76 -2.44
N GLU A 28 -31.87 -15.26 -1.31
CA GLU A 28 -32.69 -16.08 -0.40
C GLU A 28 -33.97 -15.29 -0.07
N ALA A 29 -34.82 -15.11 -1.09
CA ALA A 29 -36.23 -14.78 -0.90
C ALA A 29 -37.03 -15.06 -2.19
N SER A 30 -37.47 -16.31 -2.38
CA SER A 30 -38.77 -16.60 -2.99
C SER A 30 -39.20 -18.03 -2.62
N ASN A 31 -40.35 -18.13 -1.96
CA ASN A 31 -40.90 -19.32 -1.30
C ASN A 31 -41.45 -20.41 -2.25
N ASP A 32 -41.52 -21.62 -1.66
CA ASP A 32 -42.49 -22.73 -1.81
C ASP A 32 -42.64 -23.50 -3.14
N ASP A 33 -42.26 -24.79 -3.13
CA ASP A 33 -43.22 -25.91 -3.06
C ASP A 33 -42.51 -27.26 -2.75
N ALA A 34 -43.24 -28.15 -2.07
CA ALA A 34 -42.79 -29.26 -1.23
C ALA A 34 -42.23 -30.52 -1.93
N SER A 35 -41.29 -31.24 -1.26
CA SER A 35 -41.53 -32.57 -0.67
C SER A 35 -40.24 -33.34 -0.28
N HIS A 36 -40.20 -33.76 0.99
CA HIS A 36 -39.54 -34.92 1.61
C HIS A 36 -38.25 -35.52 1.01
N ALA A 37 -37.17 -35.51 1.79
CA ALA A 37 -36.70 -36.70 2.52
C ALA A 37 -35.38 -36.42 3.27
N GLU A 38 -35.33 -36.81 4.53
CA GLU A 38 -34.15 -36.73 5.39
C GLU A 38 -33.00 -37.60 4.86
N THR A 39 -31.76 -37.15 5.02
CA THR A 39 -30.69 -37.78 5.83
C THR A 39 -29.35 -37.19 5.41
N ARG A 40 -28.71 -36.42 6.30
CA ARG A 40 -27.32 -36.62 6.78
C ARG A 40 -26.78 -35.34 7.41
N LEU A 41 -26.59 -35.42 8.72
CA LEU A 41 -25.69 -34.57 9.49
C LEU A 41 -24.31 -34.61 8.83
N GLY A 42 -23.94 -33.52 8.19
CA GLY A 42 -22.56 -33.18 7.90
C GLY A 42 -22.28 -31.88 8.63
N ASP A 43 -21.57 -31.97 9.74
CA ASP A 43 -20.81 -30.86 10.29
C ASP A 43 -20.06 -30.19 9.13
N ASN A 44 -20.52 -29.00 8.74
CA ASN A 44 -19.62 -28.03 8.15
C ASN A 44 -19.77 -26.75 8.97
N ASP A 45 -19.36 -26.87 10.22
CA ASP A 45 -18.98 -25.77 11.09
C ASP A 45 -17.71 -25.09 10.55
N SER A 46 -17.85 -24.47 9.38
CA SER A 46 -16.82 -23.60 8.80
C SER A 46 -17.48 -22.42 8.08
N LEU A 47 -18.53 -21.86 8.70
CA LEU A 47 -18.80 -20.43 8.56
C LEU A 47 -17.90 -19.69 9.57
N SER A 48 -16.58 -19.87 9.44
CA SER A 48 -15.64 -18.91 10.04
C SER A 48 -15.77 -17.63 9.22
N ASP A 49 -16.76 -16.82 9.56
CA ASP A 49 -16.52 -15.47 10.05
C ASP A 49 -15.29 -14.76 9.44
N ASP A 50 -15.23 -14.63 8.10
CA ASP A 50 -14.45 -13.58 7.43
C ASP A 50 -15.37 -12.36 7.18
N LEU A 51 -16.32 -12.14 8.09
CA LEU A 51 -17.23 -11.01 8.13
C LEU A 51 -16.49 -9.79 8.71
N GLY A 52 -15.52 -9.25 7.97
CA GLY A 52 -14.89 -8.00 8.42
C GLY A 52 -13.74 -7.42 7.61
N ASN A 53 -13.18 -8.14 6.63
CA ASN A 53 -11.99 -7.66 5.90
C ASN A 53 -12.23 -7.29 4.43
N ASP A 54 -13.47 -7.43 3.99
CA ASP A 54 -13.89 -7.18 2.63
C ASP A 54 -14.00 -5.67 2.35
N LEU A 55 -13.31 -5.19 1.31
CA LEU A 55 -13.25 -3.77 0.95
C LEU A 55 -14.41 -3.36 0.03
N SER A 56 -15.05 -2.22 0.30
CA SER A 56 -15.97 -1.60 -0.66
C SER A 56 -15.26 -1.29 -2.00
N PRO A 57 -15.99 -1.09 -3.11
CA PRO A 57 -15.36 -0.72 -4.39
C PRO A 57 -14.44 0.51 -4.29
N GLU A 58 -14.84 1.50 -3.49
CA GLU A 58 -14.10 2.73 -3.23
C GLU A 58 -12.83 2.46 -2.39
N GLU A 59 -12.94 1.69 -1.30
CA GLU A 59 -11.80 1.28 -0.46
C GLU A 59 -10.82 0.38 -1.23
N MET A 60 -11.32 -0.48 -2.13
CA MET A 60 -10.50 -1.33 -2.99
C MET A 60 -9.70 -0.49 -3.98
N LYS A 61 -10.26 0.60 -4.51
CA LYS A 61 -9.54 1.53 -5.38
C LYS A 61 -8.38 2.21 -4.65
N VAL A 62 -8.58 2.58 -3.39
CA VAL A 62 -7.54 3.13 -2.52
C VAL A 62 -6.44 2.09 -2.28
N ALA A 63 -6.83 0.85 -1.96
CA ALA A 63 -5.89 -0.26 -1.77
C ALA A 63 -5.05 -0.55 -3.02
N GLN A 64 -5.66 -0.58 -4.20
CA GLN A 64 -4.92 -0.76 -5.47
C GLN A 64 -3.93 0.37 -5.73
N SER A 65 -4.30 1.62 -5.41
CA SER A 65 -3.38 2.74 -5.57
C SER A 65 -2.21 2.67 -4.58
N ALA A 66 -2.46 2.24 -3.34
CA ALA A 66 -1.43 2.00 -2.35
C ALA A 66 -0.48 0.87 -2.75
N ILE A 67 -1.00 -0.24 -3.28
CA ILE A 67 -0.20 -1.35 -3.85
C ILE A 67 0.74 -0.84 -4.94
N GLY A 68 0.28 0.09 -5.79
CA GLY A 68 1.14 0.74 -6.78
C GLY A 68 2.32 1.50 -6.15
N VAL A 69 2.04 2.31 -5.12
CA VAL A 69 3.09 3.05 -4.38
C VAL A 69 4.10 2.10 -3.72
N VAL A 70 3.63 1.06 -3.03
CA VAL A 70 4.52 0.09 -2.36
C VAL A 70 5.33 -0.70 -3.39
N SER A 71 4.74 -1.07 -4.53
CA SER A 71 5.43 -1.75 -5.62
C SER A 71 6.59 -0.91 -6.19
N GLU A 72 6.35 0.37 -6.50
CA GLU A 72 7.40 1.27 -6.99
C GLU A 72 8.47 1.52 -5.92
N THR A 73 8.09 1.55 -4.64
CA THR A 73 9.04 1.64 -3.51
C THR A 73 9.98 0.44 -3.50
N VAL A 74 9.49 -0.78 -3.73
CA VAL A 74 10.35 -1.99 -3.86
C VAL A 74 11.34 -1.85 -5.01
N VAL A 75 10.91 -1.30 -6.16
CA VAL A 75 11.78 -1.06 -7.32
C VAL A 75 12.90 -0.07 -6.98
N VAL A 76 12.55 1.06 -6.36
CA VAL A 76 13.51 2.05 -5.86
C VAL A 76 14.54 1.42 -4.94
N MET A 77 14.10 0.66 -3.92
CA MET A 77 15.01 0.04 -2.97
C MET A 77 15.95 -0.97 -3.63
N LYS A 78 15.46 -1.74 -4.60
CA LYS A 78 16.27 -2.66 -5.39
C LYS A 78 17.37 -1.93 -6.16
N GLU A 79 17.05 -0.84 -6.83
CA GLU A 79 18.03 -0.07 -7.60
C GLU A 79 19.03 0.67 -6.71
N LEU A 80 18.60 1.15 -5.54
CA LEU A 80 19.51 1.72 -4.53
C LEU A 80 20.50 0.68 -4.01
N ILE A 81 20.02 -0.51 -3.62
CA ILE A 81 20.89 -1.61 -3.15
C ILE A 81 21.90 -1.98 -4.25
N ARG A 82 21.46 -2.10 -5.49
CA ARG A 82 22.33 -2.43 -6.64
C ARG A 82 23.41 -1.36 -6.83
N THR A 83 23.02 -0.09 -6.79
CA THR A 83 23.93 1.06 -7.00
C THR A 83 24.98 1.12 -5.89
N ILE A 84 24.56 1.05 -4.62
CA ILE A 84 25.48 1.04 -3.46
C ILE A 84 26.43 -0.15 -3.52
N THR A 85 25.93 -1.34 -3.83
CA THR A 85 26.78 -2.54 -3.98
C THR A 85 27.83 -2.35 -5.08
N GLY A 86 27.50 -1.62 -6.14
CA GLY A 86 28.46 -1.24 -7.18
C GLY A 86 29.50 -0.24 -6.68
N LEU A 87 29.07 0.80 -5.96
CA LEU A 87 29.95 1.83 -5.41
C LEU A 87 30.93 1.27 -4.37
N LEU A 88 30.46 0.41 -3.46
CA LEU A 88 31.29 -0.25 -2.44
C LEU A 88 32.43 -1.08 -3.03
N LYS A 89 32.26 -1.62 -4.25
CA LYS A 89 33.32 -2.36 -4.95
C LYS A 89 34.42 -1.46 -5.52
N GLN A 90 34.13 -0.17 -5.67
CA GLN A 90 35.01 0.82 -6.29
C GLN A 90 35.65 1.77 -5.27
N GLU A 91 35.19 1.74 -4.02
CA GLU A 91 35.65 2.62 -2.95
C GLU A 91 37.14 2.39 -2.63
N LYS A 92 37.90 3.49 -2.54
CA LYS A 92 39.30 3.49 -2.13
C LYS A 92 39.41 3.98 -0.67
N PRO A 93 40.31 3.41 0.14
CA PRO A 93 40.38 3.68 1.58
C PRO A 93 40.83 5.10 1.99
N GLU A 94 41.31 5.94 1.06
CA GLU A 94 41.94 7.22 1.41
C GLU A 94 40.99 8.45 1.40
N ASP A 95 39.72 8.32 0.97
CA ASP A 95 38.77 9.45 0.82
C ASP A 95 37.33 9.13 1.32
N SER A 96 37.18 8.23 2.31
CA SER A 96 35.90 7.56 2.60
C SER A 96 34.94 8.26 3.58
N SER A 97 35.32 9.34 4.28
CA SER A 97 34.46 9.91 5.33
C SER A 97 33.11 10.42 4.79
N ASN A 98 33.12 11.15 3.68
CA ASN A 98 31.90 11.67 3.05
C ASN A 98 31.02 10.58 2.43
N PHE A 99 31.64 9.47 1.99
CA PHE A 99 30.92 8.32 1.43
C PHE A 99 30.14 7.59 2.51
N VAL A 100 30.77 7.34 3.66
CA VAL A 100 30.13 6.72 4.83
C VAL A 100 28.96 7.57 5.34
N ASP A 101 29.14 8.88 5.46
CA ASP A 101 28.07 9.80 5.91
C ASP A 101 26.85 9.78 4.98
N THR A 102 27.09 9.74 3.66
CA THR A 102 26.02 9.66 2.65
C THR A 102 25.28 8.32 2.75
N LEU A 103 26.01 7.22 2.93
CA LEU A 103 25.42 5.89 3.08
C LEU A 103 24.59 5.77 4.36
N GLU A 104 25.04 6.37 5.46
CA GLU A 104 24.29 6.39 6.72
C GLU A 104 22.97 7.18 6.59
N LYS A 105 22.99 8.35 5.95
CA LYS A 105 21.78 9.13 5.67
C LYS A 105 20.79 8.34 4.82
N LEU A 106 21.29 7.69 3.77
CA LEU A 106 20.46 6.85 2.90
C LEU A 106 19.87 5.64 3.64
N LEU A 107 20.65 5.01 4.53
CA LEU A 107 20.16 3.90 5.34
C LEU A 107 19.02 4.35 6.26
N LYS A 108 19.18 5.51 6.93
CA LYS A 108 18.13 6.11 7.77
C LYS A 108 16.88 6.40 6.95
N LEU A 109 17.04 6.98 5.76
CA LEU A 109 15.92 7.24 4.87
C LEU A 109 15.17 5.96 4.49
N CYS A 110 15.90 4.89 4.13
CA CYS A 110 15.26 3.61 3.84
C CYS A 110 14.49 3.06 5.05
N GLN A 111 15.04 3.21 6.27
CA GLN A 111 14.35 2.78 7.49
C GLN A 111 13.07 3.59 7.73
N GLU A 112 13.11 4.91 7.54
CA GLU A 112 11.93 5.78 7.63
C GLU A 112 10.85 5.39 6.62
N ILE A 113 11.24 5.14 5.35
CA ILE A 113 10.33 4.61 4.31
C ILE A 113 9.71 3.29 4.77
N GLY A 114 10.51 2.38 5.33
CA GLY A 114 10.00 1.10 5.82
C GLY A 114 8.90 1.25 6.87
N VAL A 115 9.02 2.24 7.77
CA VAL A 115 7.99 2.56 8.77
C VAL A 115 6.75 3.16 8.12
N GLN A 116 6.92 4.11 7.19
CA GLN A 116 5.79 4.72 6.47
C GLN A 116 4.99 3.68 5.67
N ILE A 117 5.66 2.70 5.06
CA ILE A 117 5.00 1.62 4.32
C ILE A 117 4.25 0.67 5.24
N ASP A 118 4.82 0.33 6.40
CA ASP A 118 4.16 -0.50 7.41
C ASP A 118 2.86 0.17 7.91
N GLU A 119 2.94 1.46 8.24
CA GLU A 119 1.78 2.28 8.61
C GLU A 119 0.76 2.37 7.48
N LEU A 120 1.20 2.60 6.24
CA LEU A 120 0.33 2.61 5.06
C LEU A 120 -0.41 1.27 4.88
N GLY A 121 0.29 0.15 5.05
CA GLY A 121 -0.29 -1.20 4.98
C GLY A 121 -1.36 -1.42 6.04
N ALA A 122 -1.10 -0.99 7.27
CA ALA A 122 -2.05 -1.10 8.38
C ALA A 122 -3.32 -0.27 8.13
N CYS A 123 -3.19 0.92 7.54
CA CYS A 123 -4.32 1.82 7.26
C CYS A 123 -5.32 1.26 6.23
N LEU A 124 -4.94 0.25 5.45
CA LEU A 124 -5.75 -0.29 4.36
C LEU A 124 -6.78 -1.33 4.80
N TYR A 125 -6.66 -1.87 6.01
CA TYR A 125 -7.65 -2.77 6.58
C TYR A 125 -8.89 -1.98 7.04
N PRO A 126 -10.11 -2.52 6.89
CA PRO A 126 -11.32 -1.84 7.34
C PRO A 126 -11.37 -1.56 8.85
N PRO A 127 -11.91 -0.40 9.28
CA PRO A 127 -12.24 0.77 8.45
C PRO A 127 -10.96 1.52 8.02
N GLN A 128 -10.86 1.91 6.75
CA GLN A 128 -9.67 2.58 6.23
C GLN A 128 -9.41 3.95 6.88
N GLU A 129 -8.17 4.20 7.29
CA GLU A 129 -7.77 5.42 8.00
C GLU A 129 -7.19 6.49 7.05
N PHE A 130 -8.05 7.15 6.27
CA PHE A 130 -7.63 8.15 5.27
C PHE A 130 -6.69 9.26 5.79
N PRO A 131 -6.87 9.85 6.98
CA PRO A 131 -5.94 10.84 7.50
C PRO A 131 -4.54 10.26 7.76
N ALA A 132 -4.46 9.04 8.28
CA ALA A 132 -3.21 8.34 8.53
C ALA A 132 -2.53 7.93 7.22
N MET A 133 -3.28 7.50 6.20
CA MET A 133 -2.74 7.27 4.85
C MET A 133 -2.09 8.53 4.28
N LYS A 134 -2.74 9.69 4.41
CA LYS A 134 -2.16 10.97 3.93
C LYS A 134 -0.88 11.32 4.68
N ALA A 135 -0.81 11.09 5.98
CA ALA A 135 0.40 11.30 6.79
C ALA A 135 1.53 10.34 6.37
N ALA A 136 1.21 9.06 6.14
CA ALA A 136 2.18 8.07 5.65
C ALA A 136 2.74 8.41 4.26
N LEU A 137 1.97 9.17 3.46
CA LEU A 137 2.37 9.67 2.14
C LEU A 137 3.16 10.98 2.16
N GLU A 138 3.44 11.58 3.33
CA GLU A 138 4.34 12.75 3.46
C GLU A 138 5.79 12.34 3.14
N ILE A 139 6.02 12.11 1.85
CA ILE A 139 7.26 11.64 1.22
C ILE A 139 8.11 12.82 0.76
N ASP A 140 7.72 14.07 1.05
CA ASP A 140 8.52 15.28 0.79
C ASP A 140 9.97 15.16 1.32
N LYS A 141 10.13 14.48 2.46
CA LYS A 141 11.43 14.18 3.06
C LYS A 141 12.24 13.16 2.26
N VAL A 142 11.57 12.20 1.63
CA VAL A 142 12.16 11.20 0.74
C VAL A 142 12.52 11.82 -0.60
N GLN A 143 11.67 12.67 -1.18
CA GLN A 143 11.95 13.35 -2.45
C GLN A 143 13.22 14.21 -2.36
N THR A 144 13.34 15.02 -1.30
CA THR A 144 14.47 15.94 -1.09
C THR A 144 15.81 15.19 -1.00
N GLU A 145 15.87 14.09 -0.26
CA GLU A 145 17.11 13.30 -0.13
C GLU A 145 17.37 12.44 -1.39
N MET A 146 16.31 12.02 -2.09
CA MET A 146 16.40 11.25 -3.32
C MET A 146 16.92 12.07 -4.50
N GLU A 147 16.74 13.39 -4.52
CA GLU A 147 17.35 14.28 -5.52
C GLU A 147 18.88 14.18 -5.56
N SER A 148 19.53 14.02 -4.40
CA SER A 148 20.99 13.83 -4.35
C SER A 148 21.42 12.54 -5.06
N LEU A 149 20.61 11.48 -4.96
CA LEU A 149 20.88 10.15 -5.51
C LEU A 149 20.42 9.98 -6.96
N LYS A 150 19.38 10.70 -7.39
CA LYS A 150 18.90 10.77 -8.78
C LYS A 150 20.05 11.10 -9.75
N SER A 151 20.99 11.94 -9.32
CA SER A 151 22.16 12.33 -10.11
C SER A 151 23.23 11.23 -10.27
N SER A 152 23.16 10.15 -9.49
CA SER A 152 24.19 9.09 -9.46
C SER A 152 23.92 7.91 -10.38
N SER A 153 22.66 7.67 -10.78
CA SER A 153 22.30 6.54 -11.65
C SER A 153 20.98 6.77 -12.40
N GLU A 154 20.99 6.54 -13.72
CA GLU A 154 19.80 6.59 -14.59
C GLU A 154 18.70 5.63 -14.12
N ALA A 155 19.07 4.42 -13.70
CA ALA A 155 18.11 3.43 -13.22
C ALA A 155 17.44 3.86 -11.90
N VAL A 156 18.19 4.49 -11.00
CA VAL A 156 17.63 5.06 -9.77
C VAL A 156 16.68 6.20 -10.14
N PHE A 157 17.12 7.11 -11.02
CA PHE A 157 16.29 8.23 -11.49
C PHE A 157 14.95 7.76 -12.08
N GLN A 158 14.97 6.75 -12.96
CA GLN A 158 13.76 6.20 -13.56
C GLN A 158 12.82 5.59 -12.50
N ALA A 159 13.37 4.82 -11.55
CA ALA A 159 12.58 4.25 -10.45
C ALA A 159 11.94 5.34 -9.57
N CYS A 160 12.67 6.43 -9.29
CA CYS A 160 12.13 7.57 -8.53
C CYS A 160 10.93 8.21 -9.24
N ASN A 161 11.00 8.36 -10.57
CA ASN A 161 9.91 8.95 -11.34
C ASN A 161 8.67 8.05 -11.38
N GLY A 162 8.87 6.72 -11.40
CA GLY A 162 7.79 5.74 -11.24
C GLY A 162 7.08 5.90 -9.89
N LEU A 163 7.86 5.96 -8.80
CA LEU A 163 7.33 6.20 -7.45
C LEU A 163 6.59 7.54 -7.36
N GLU A 164 7.17 8.63 -7.86
CA GLU A 164 6.54 9.96 -7.85
C GLU A 164 5.20 9.97 -8.60
N SER A 165 5.12 9.28 -9.73
CA SER A 165 3.89 9.16 -10.51
C SER A 165 2.81 8.38 -9.74
N SER A 166 3.20 7.28 -9.08
CA SER A 166 2.28 6.48 -8.25
C SER A 166 1.77 7.25 -7.04
N LEU A 167 2.62 8.07 -6.41
CA LEU A 167 2.22 8.92 -5.29
C LEU A 167 1.19 9.96 -5.70
N LYS A 168 1.40 10.63 -6.83
CA LYS A 168 0.42 11.57 -7.39
C LYS A 168 -0.91 10.90 -7.69
N GLN A 169 -0.89 9.66 -8.20
CA GLN A 169 -2.10 8.89 -8.45
C GLN A 169 -2.83 8.54 -7.15
N MET A 170 -2.11 8.15 -6.10
CA MET A 170 -2.68 7.85 -4.80
C MET A 170 -3.29 9.08 -4.12
N GLU A 171 -2.58 10.21 -4.16
CA GLU A 171 -3.09 11.48 -3.65
C GLU A 171 -4.40 11.89 -4.34
N ALA A 172 -4.46 11.77 -5.67
CA ALA A 172 -5.69 12.02 -6.43
C ALA A 172 -6.82 11.06 -6.06
N THR A 173 -6.51 9.78 -5.82
CA THR A 173 -7.48 8.77 -5.40
C THR A 173 -8.04 9.08 -4.02
N LEU A 174 -7.20 9.41 -3.04
CA LEU A 174 -7.60 9.80 -1.69
C LEU A 174 -8.42 11.10 -1.69
N GLY A 175 -8.09 12.05 -2.56
CA GLY A 175 -8.88 13.27 -2.77
C GLY A 175 -10.31 12.96 -3.24
N CYS A 176 -10.45 12.09 -4.24
CA CYS A 176 -11.74 11.70 -4.81
C CYS A 176 -12.63 10.94 -3.81
N CYS A 177 -12.09 9.94 -3.09
CA CYS A 177 -12.89 9.16 -2.14
C CYS A 177 -13.41 10.02 -0.98
N SER A 178 -12.57 10.94 -0.46
CA SER A 178 -12.99 11.85 0.61
C SER A 178 -14.13 12.80 0.23
N THR A 179 -14.27 13.14 -1.05
CA THR A 179 -15.39 13.97 -1.54
C THR A 179 -16.67 13.17 -1.77
N SER A 180 -16.55 11.92 -2.24
CA SER A 180 -17.70 11.04 -2.50
C SER A 180 -18.45 10.66 -1.21
N ASP A 181 -17.72 10.45 -0.11
CA ASP A 181 -18.33 10.17 1.20
C ASP A 181 -19.18 11.35 1.70
N ILE A 182 -18.72 12.58 1.46
CA ILE A 182 -19.46 13.80 1.82
C ILE A 182 -20.72 13.94 0.96
N GLU A 183 -20.63 13.68 -0.35
CA GLU A 183 -21.78 13.74 -1.26
C GLU A 183 -22.85 12.69 -0.92
N PHE A 184 -22.45 11.46 -0.57
CA PHE A 184 -23.36 10.39 -0.14
C PHE A 184 -24.11 10.77 1.15
N ILE A 185 -23.40 11.33 2.14
CA ILE A 185 -24.01 11.83 3.37
C ILE A 185 -25.03 12.94 3.06
N MET A 186 -24.68 13.89 2.18
CA MET A 186 -25.58 14.99 1.81
C MET A 186 -26.85 14.53 1.08
N GLN A 187 -26.76 13.54 0.18
CA GLN A 187 -27.93 12.98 -0.51
C GLN A 187 -28.87 12.23 0.44
N ASN A 188 -28.34 11.46 1.39
CA ASN A 188 -29.16 10.71 2.34
C ASN A 188 -29.89 11.63 3.34
N VAL A 189 -29.28 12.76 3.72
CA VAL A 189 -29.95 13.78 4.54
C VAL A 189 -31.06 14.49 3.77
N ALA A 190 -30.87 14.76 2.48
CA ALA A 190 -31.89 15.40 1.64
C ALA A 190 -33.10 14.50 1.35
N LEU A 191 -32.94 13.18 1.35
CA LEU A 191 -34.02 12.20 1.15
C LEU A 191 -34.78 11.85 2.44
N SER A 192 -34.30 12.29 3.59
CA SER A 192 -34.89 12.03 4.91
C SER A 192 -35.73 13.20 5.46
N CYS A 193 -36.00 14.24 4.65
CA CYS A 193 -36.80 15.42 5.02
C CYS A 193 -38.09 15.52 4.20
#